data_AF-A0A6M1TUV9-F1
#
_entry.id   AF-A0A6M1TUV9-F1
#
_cell.length_a   1.000
_cell.length_b   1.000
_cell.length_c   1.000
_cell.angle_alpha   90.00
_cell.angle_beta   90.00
_cell.angle_gamma   90.00
#
_symmetry.space_group_name_H-M   'P 1'
#
loop_
_entity.id
_entity.type
_entity.pdbx_description
1 polymer ?
#
loop_
_entity_poly.entity_id
_entity_poly.type
_entity_poly.pdbx_seq_one_letter_code
_entity_poly.pdbx_strand_id
1 'polypeptide(L)'
;MYHEALLKCGLDYVHKESWQTAVNQMIANIKTGQINKAIPLWEKLRSDLAETADAVIIACTDLNVVTDKKREHLCIVDSSACLARAVVNMYLSLSDKKEGIPE
;
A
#
# COMPACT_ATOMS: atom_id res chain seq x y z
N MET A 1 8.01 -11.43 5.12
CA MET A 1 6.55 -11.50 5.38
C MET A 1 5.76 -11.53 4.07
N TYR A 2 5.76 -10.47 3.26
CA TYR A 2 4.96 -10.44 2.01
C TYR A 2 5.43 -11.44 0.93
N HIS A 3 6.74 -11.55 0.70
CA HIS A 3 7.30 -12.40 -0.38
C HIS A 3 6.80 -13.86 -0.32
N GLU A 4 6.86 -14.50 0.85
CA GLU A 4 6.41 -15.90 1.00
C GLU A 4 4.90 -16.07 0.72
N ALA A 5 4.07 -15.11 1.15
CA ALA A 5 2.63 -15.16 0.90
C ALA A 5 2.32 -14.97 -0.59
N LEU A 6 3.04 -14.07 -1.29
CA LEU A 6 2.89 -13.87 -2.73
C LEU A 6 3.26 -15.12 -3.52
N LEU A 7 4.39 -15.76 -3.18
CA LEU A 7 4.80 -17.01 -3.81
C LEU A 7 3.78 -18.14 -3.61
N LYS A 8 3.19 -18.27 -2.42
CA LYS A 8 2.12 -19.25 -2.15
C LYS A 8 0.86 -19.01 -2.99
N CYS A 9 0.63 -17.78 -3.41
CA CYS A 9 -0.46 -17.41 -4.32
C CYS A 9 -0.07 -17.52 -5.80
N GLY A 10 1.14 -17.98 -6.13
CA GLY A 10 1.65 -18.06 -7.51
C GLY A 10 1.95 -16.70 -8.13
N LEU A 11 2.23 -15.68 -7.31
CA LEU A 11 2.57 -14.33 -7.76
C LEU A 11 4.07 -14.11 -7.68
N ASP A 12 4.62 -13.50 -8.73
CA ASP A 12 6.02 -13.10 -8.77
C ASP A 12 6.28 -11.86 -7.91
N TYR A 13 7.48 -11.81 -7.32
CA TYR A 13 7.94 -10.69 -6.52
C TYR A 13 9.13 -10.02 -7.20
N VAL A 14 9.00 -8.73 -7.49
CA VAL A 14 10.08 -7.93 -8.07
C VAL A 14 10.86 -7.22 -6.98
N HIS A 15 12.17 -7.46 -6.94
CA HIS A 15 13.10 -6.76 -6.04
C HIS A 15 14.15 -6.02 -6.84
N LYS A 16 14.34 -4.72 -6.55
CA LYS A 16 15.46 -3.93 -7.06
C LYS A 16 16.03 -3.08 -5.92
N GLU A 17 17.34 -3.17 -5.70
CA GLU A 17 18.04 -2.38 -4.67
C GLU A 17 17.86 -0.87 -4.84
N SER A 18 17.78 -0.40 -6.09
CA SER A 18 17.51 1.01 -6.40
C SER A 18 16.13 1.46 -5.92
N TRP A 19 15.11 0.61 -6.02
CA TRP A 19 13.77 0.88 -5.52
C TRP A 19 13.74 0.92 -4.00
N GLN A 20 14.41 -0.03 -3.35
CA GLN A 20 14.54 -0.03 -1.89
C GLN A 20 15.21 1.25 -1.37
N THR A 21 16.27 1.70 -2.06
CA THR A 21 16.97 2.94 -1.73
C THR A 21 16.04 4.16 -1.86
N ALA A 22 15.28 4.26 -2.96
CA ALA A 22 14.31 5.33 -3.16
C ALA A 22 13.22 5.33 -2.08
N VAL A 23 12.68 4.15 -1.75
CA VAL A 23 11.68 3.97 -0.68
C VAL A 23 12.23 4.41 0.68
N ASN A 24 13.45 4.01 1.04
CA ASN A 24 14.06 4.41 2.30
C ASN A 24 14.26 5.93 2.39
N GLN A 25 14.66 6.57 1.30
CA GLN A 25 14.77 8.03 1.22
C GLN A 25 13.42 8.72 1.36
N MET A 26 12.36 8.20 0.72
CA MET A 26 11.01 8.72 0.88
C MET A 26 10.54 8.64 2.33
N ILE A 27 10.70 7.49 2.98
CA ILE A 27 10.31 7.29 4.38
C ILE A 27 11.06 8.25 5.30
N ALA A 28 12.38 8.42 5.10
CA ALA A 28 13.17 9.36 5.89
C ALA A 28 12.70 10.81 5.74
N ASN A 29 12.38 11.25 4.51
CA ASN A 29 11.81 12.57 4.26
C ASN A 29 10.43 12.73 4.90
N ILE A 30 9.56 11.73 4.80
CA ILE A 30 8.21 11.77 5.40
C ILE A 30 8.29 11.87 6.93
N LYS A 31 9.12 11.04 7.56
CA LYS A 31 9.30 11.03 9.03
C LYS A 31 9.89 12.33 9.59
N THR A 32 10.61 13.09 8.77
CA THR A 32 11.17 14.40 9.13
C THR A 32 10.27 15.57 8.72
N GLY A 33 9.04 15.31 8.25
CA GLY A 33 8.09 16.32 7.81
C GLY A 33 8.38 16.93 6.43
N GLN A 34 9.39 16.43 5.71
CA GLN A 34 9.83 16.92 4.41
C GLN A 34 9.06 16.25 3.26
N ILE A 35 7.73 16.21 3.34
CA ILE A 35 6.85 15.52 2.38
C ILE A 35 7.08 16.03 0.94
N ASN A 36 7.30 17.33 0.77
CA ASN A 36 7.59 17.95 -0.53
C ASN A 36 8.83 17.37 -1.23
N LYS A 37 9.78 16.78 -0.48
CA LYS A 37 10.94 16.07 -1.06
C LYS A 37 10.64 14.60 -1.38
N ALA A 38 9.67 13.99 -0.71
CA ALA A 38 9.25 12.62 -0.97
C ALA A 38 8.37 12.50 -2.21
N ILE A 39 7.53 13.49 -2.50
CA ILE A 39 6.66 13.52 -3.69
C ILE A 39 7.42 13.31 -5.02
N PRO A 40 8.48 14.07 -5.34
CA PRO A 40 9.20 13.88 -6.61
C PRO A 40 9.95 12.52 -6.68
N LEU A 41 10.38 11.98 -5.53
CA LEU A 41 10.97 10.63 -5.46
C LEU A 41 9.92 9.57 -5.81
N TRP A 42 8.69 9.72 -5.30
CA TRP A 42 7.58 8.84 -5.64
C TRP A 42 7.25 8.89 -7.13
N GLU A 43 7.11 10.09 -7.71
CA GLU A 43 6.80 10.21 -9.14
C GLU A 43 7.86 9.58 -10.04
N LYS A 44 9.14 9.72 -9.68
CA LYS A 44 10.23 9.06 -10.41
C LYS A 44 10.13 7.54 -10.31
N LEU A 45 9.95 7.02 -9.09
CA LEU A 45 9.83 5.58 -8.87
C LEU A 45 8.59 5.00 -9.56
N ARG A 46 7.48 5.75 -9.57
CA ARG A 46 6.20 5.32 -10.13
C ARG A 46 6.29 4.99 -11.62
N SER A 47 7.07 5.75 -12.39
CA SER A 47 7.30 5.45 -13.81
C SER A 47 7.98 4.10 -14.00
N ASP A 48 9.07 3.85 -13.27
CA ASP A 48 9.79 2.57 -13.32
C ASP A 48 8.91 1.39 -12.89
N LEU A 49 8.04 1.61 -11.89
CA LEU A 49 7.08 0.61 -11.41
C LEU A 49 6.04 0.27 -12.47
N ALA A 50 5.47 1.28 -13.14
CA ALA A 50 4.45 1.08 -14.18
C ALA A 50 4.97 0.33 -15.41
N GLU A 51 6.27 0.40 -15.69
CA GLU A 51 6.90 -0.36 -16.77
C GLU A 51 7.29 -1.79 -16.38
N THR A 52 7.43 -2.08 -15.08
CA THR A 52 8.01 -3.35 -14.60
C THR A 52 6.99 -4.27 -13.93
N ALA A 53 5.95 -3.74 -13.30
CA ALA A 53 5.05 -4.51 -12.43
C ALA A 53 3.58 -4.27 -12.76
N ASP A 54 2.79 -5.35 -12.74
CA ASP A 54 1.33 -5.28 -12.97
C ASP A 54 0.60 -4.60 -11.80
N ALA A 55 1.11 -4.78 -10.58
CA ALA A 55 0.55 -4.20 -9.37
C ALA A 55 1.64 -3.90 -8.33
N VAL A 56 1.39 -2.88 -7.52
CA VAL A 56 2.28 -2.45 -6.44
C VAL A 56 1.55 -2.49 -5.11
N ILE A 57 2.12 -3.18 -4.14
CA ILE A 57 1.61 -3.23 -2.77
C ILE A 57 2.32 -2.16 -1.94
N ILE A 58 1.58 -1.17 -1.45
CA ILE A 58 2.07 -0.21 -0.45
C ILE A 58 1.90 -0.87 0.91
N ALA A 59 2.98 -1.49 1.39
CA ALA A 59 3.03 -2.24 2.65
C ALA A 59 3.53 -1.41 3.85
N CYS A 60 3.86 -0.13 3.64
CA CYS A 60 4.34 0.77 4.68
C CYS A 60 3.38 1.97 4.79
N THR A 61 2.78 2.14 5.97
CA THR A 61 1.79 3.18 6.25
C THR A 61 2.33 4.60 6.05
N ASP A 62 3.65 4.80 6.24
CA ASP A 62 4.29 6.10 6.01
C ASP A 62 4.16 6.54 4.54
N LEU A 63 4.16 5.60 3.58
CA LEU A 63 4.10 5.91 2.15
C LEU A 63 2.70 6.32 1.67
N ASN A 64 1.65 6.07 2.45
CA ASN A 64 0.27 6.45 2.10
C ASN A 64 0.11 7.96 1.85
N VAL A 65 1.00 8.78 2.40
CA VAL A 65 0.92 10.25 2.29
C VAL A 65 1.33 10.78 0.91
N VAL A 66 2.13 10.02 0.15
CA VAL A 66 2.64 10.41 -1.18
C VAL A 66 2.04 9.59 -2.32
N THR A 67 1.38 8.48 -2.00
CA THR A 67 0.81 7.53 -2.96
C THR A 67 -0.65 7.89 -3.27
N ASP A 68 -0.87 9.09 -3.83
CA ASP A 68 -2.22 9.50 -4.21
C ASP A 68 -2.78 8.59 -5.33
N LYS A 69 -4.05 8.20 -5.19
CA LYS A 69 -4.68 7.08 -5.92
C LYS A 69 -5.18 7.46 -7.32
N LYS A 70 -4.89 8.68 -7.80
CA LYS A 70 -5.59 9.32 -8.93
C LYS A 70 -4.85 9.30 -10.27
N ARG A 71 -3.93 8.36 -10.51
CA ARG A 71 -3.25 8.25 -11.82
C ARG A 71 -3.42 6.86 -12.41
N GLU A 72 -4.04 6.82 -13.60
CA GLU A 72 -4.69 5.66 -14.22
C GLU A 72 -3.75 4.54 -14.70
N HIS A 73 -2.45 4.60 -14.45
CA HIS A 73 -1.47 3.73 -15.11
C HIS A 73 -0.75 2.75 -14.20
N LEU A 74 -1.12 2.67 -12.92
CA LEU A 74 -0.52 1.73 -11.98
C LEU A 74 -1.58 1.19 -11.01
N CYS A 75 -1.75 -0.12 -10.95
CA CYS A 75 -2.60 -0.76 -9.96
C CYS A 75 -1.89 -0.70 -8.59
N ILE A 76 -2.44 0.07 -7.66
CA ILE A 76 -1.88 0.24 -6.31
C ILE A 76 -2.80 -0.42 -5.28
N VAL A 77 -2.25 -1.39 -4.55
CA VAL A 77 -2.89 -2.05 -3.41
C VAL A 77 -2.32 -1.48 -2.12
N ASP A 78 -3.14 -0.71 -1.41
CA ASP A 78 -2.77 -0.06 -0.15
C ASP A 78 -3.12 -0.98 1.03
N SER A 79 -2.10 -1.46 1.75
CA SER A 79 -2.30 -2.40 2.88
C SER A 79 -3.13 -1.77 4.00
N SER A 80 -2.96 -0.47 4.24
CA SER A 80 -3.68 0.29 5.27
C SER A 80 -5.17 0.37 4.93
N ALA A 81 -5.49 0.65 3.67
CA ALA A 81 -6.88 0.66 3.20
C ALA A 81 -7.51 -0.74 3.22
N CYS A 82 -6.75 -1.78 2.87
CA CYS A 82 -7.21 -3.16 2.97
C CYS A 82 -7.55 -3.55 4.41
N LEU A 83 -6.68 -3.20 5.37
CA LEU A 83 -6.93 -3.46 6.79
C LEU A 83 -8.14 -2.66 7.30
N ALA A 84 -8.23 -1.37 6.98
CA ALA A 84 -9.36 -0.54 7.38
C ALA A 84 -10.70 -1.11 6.87
N ARG A 85 -10.75 -1.51 5.58
CA ARG A 85 -11.93 -2.15 5.00
C ARG A 85 -12.29 -3.46 5.69
N ALA A 86 -11.29 -4.32 5.98
CA ALA A 86 -11.53 -5.58 6.67
C ALA A 86 -12.09 -5.36 8.09
N VAL A 87 -11.54 -4.39 8.83
CA VAL A 87 -11.99 -4.04 10.18
C VAL A 87 -13.42 -3.50 10.17
N VAL A 88 -13.76 -2.61 9.24
CA VAL A 88 -15.13 -2.08 9.10
C VAL A 88 -16.12 -3.20 8.77
N ASN A 89 -15.78 -4.07 7.81
CA ASN A 89 -16.63 -5.21 7.45
C ASN A 89 -16.85 -6.16 8.64
N MET A 90 -15.78 -6.42 9.41
CA MET A 90 -15.88 -7.22 10.63
C MET A 90 -16.85 -6.59 11.62
N TYR A 91 -16.71 -5.28 11.90
CA TYR A 91 -17.59 -4.57 12.81
C TYR A 91 -19.06 -4.63 12.37
N LEU A 92 -19.36 -4.36 11.10
CA LEU A 92 -20.72 -4.43 10.57
C LEU A 92 -21.32 -5.84 10.73
N SER A 93 -20.55 -6.90 10.41
CA SER A 93 -21.02 -8.28 10.57
C SER A 93 -21.33 -8.70 12.02
N LEU A 94 -20.74 -8.00 13.00
CA LEU A 94 -21.00 -8.21 14.43
C LEU A 94 -22.23 -7.43 14.91
N SER A 95 -22.44 -6.24 14.35
CA SER A 95 -23.60 -5.39 14.63
C SER A 95 -24.90 -5.97 14.06
N ASP A 96 -24.84 -6.53 12.85
CA ASP A 96 -26.00 -7.18 12.20
C ASP A 96 -26.49 -8.43 12.96
N LYS A 97 -25.61 -9.06 13.75
CA LYS A 97 -25.96 -10.23 14.59
C LYS A 97 -26.69 -9.86 15.89
N LYS A 98 -26.71 -8.58 16.30
CA LYS A 98 -27.34 -8.15 17.55
C LYS A 98 -28.84 -7.82 17.42
N GLU A 99 -29.37 -7.66 16.21
CA GLU A 99 -30.80 -7.37 16.00
C GLU A 99 -31.72 -8.63 16.03
N GLY A 100 -31.19 -9.79 16.44
CA GLY A 100 -31.93 -11.06 16.47
C GLY A 100 -32.28 -11.61 17.86
N ILE A 101 -32.13 -10.84 18.95
CA ILE A 101 -32.49 -11.28 20.30
C ILE A 101 -33.82 -10.62 20.70
N PRO A 102 -34.94 -11.36 20.79
CA PRO A 102 -36.17 -10.85 21.38
C PRO A 102 -35.98 -10.63 22.89
N GLU A 103 -36.52 -9.53 23.41
CA GLU A 103 -36.64 -9.24 24.85
C GLU A 103 -37.42 -10.31 25.63
#